data_AF-A0A9E2AFQ9-F1
#
_entry.id   AF-A0A9E2AFQ9-F1
#
_cell.length_a   1.000
_cell.length_b   1.000
_cell.length_c   1.000
_cell.angle_alpha   90.00
_cell.angle_beta   90.00
_cell.angle_gamma   90.00
#
_symmetry.space_group_name_H-M   'P 1'
#
loop_
_entity.id
_entity.type
_entity.pdbx_description
1 polymer ?
#
loop_
_entity_poly.entity_id
_entity_poly.type
_entity_poly.pdbx_seq_one_letter_code
_entity_poly.pdbx_strand_id
1 'polypeptide(L)'
;MGRRVGISLGLVVIAVILQANLFGPGRIQPFGASPALVMLTVIAVARYLDDEPALLVGFTGGLLQDLLGGQPLGLWALVLTVVAYVTVATRDRFE
;
A
#
# COMPACT_ATOMS: atom_id res chain seq x y z
N MET A 1 18.10 8.41 5.09
CA MET A 1 17.23 8.01 3.98
C MET A 1 16.85 6.52 4.03
N GLY A 2 17.80 5.59 3.87
CA GLY A 2 17.51 4.15 3.76
C GLY A 2 16.69 3.52 4.90
N ARG A 3 16.87 3.97 6.15
CA ARG A 3 16.09 3.46 7.30
C ARG A 3 14.57 3.70 7.17
N ARG A 4 14.16 4.87 6.67
CA ARG A 4 12.74 5.22 6.51
C ARG A 4 12.09 4.40 5.41
N VAL A 5 12.80 4.24 4.29
CA VAL A 5 12.37 3.39 3.18
C VAL A 5 12.24 1.93 3.62
N GLY A 6 13.24 1.39 4.32
CA GLY A 6 13.21 0.02 4.83
C GLY A 6 12.05 -0.23 5.80
N ILE A 7 11.79 0.69 6.73
CA ILE A 7 10.63 0.60 7.63
C ILE A 7 9.32 0.65 6.84
N SER A 8 9.21 1.55 5.86
CA SER A 8 8.00 1.69 5.04
C SER A 8 7.71 0.44 4.22
N LEU A 9 8.74 -0.15 3.60
CA LEU A 9 8.62 -1.42 2.90
C LEU A 9 8.20 -2.55 3.85
N GLY A 10 8.82 -2.62 5.04
CA GLY A 10 8.43 -3.60 6.05
C GLY A 10 6.97 -3.48 6.47
N LEU A 11 6.48 -2.25 6.70
CA LEU A 11 5.07 -1.98 7.02
C LEU A 11 4.13 -2.40 5.88
N VAL A 12 4.48 -2.11 4.63
CA VAL A 12 3.68 -2.53 3.47
C VAL A 12 3.63 -4.04 3.34
N VAL A 13 4.75 -4.74 3.52
CA VAL A 13 4.79 -6.22 3.50
C VAL A 13 3.91 -6.80 4.61
N ILE A 14 4.00 -6.26 5.83
CA ILE A 14 3.13 -6.67 6.94
C ILE A 14 1.66 -6.43 6.59
N ALA A 15 1.32 -5.26 6.05
CA ALA A 15 -0.04 -4.94 5.64
C ALA A 15 -0.59 -5.92 4.57
N VAL A 16 0.23 -6.29 3.59
CA VAL A 16 -0.14 -7.27 2.56
C VAL A 16 -0.41 -8.64 3.18
N ILE A 17 0.47 -9.12 4.06
CA ILE A 17 0.30 -10.41 4.74
C ILE A 17 -0.97 -10.39 5.58
N LEU A 18 -1.21 -9.32 6.34
CA LEU A 18 -2.40 -9.18 7.18
C LEU A 18 -3.68 -9.09 6.32
N GLN A 19 -3.68 -8.35 5.23
CA GLN A 19 -4.84 -8.25 4.34
C GLN A 19 -5.18 -9.61 3.71
N ALA A 20 -4.19 -10.33 3.21
CA ALA A 20 -4.37 -11.65 2.62
C ALA A 20 -4.83 -12.71 3.64
N ASN A 21 -4.37 -12.62 4.89
CA ASN A 21 -4.64 -13.65 5.91
C ASN A 21 -5.75 -13.31 6.91
N LEU A 22 -6.06 -12.05 7.20
CA LEU A 22 -7.11 -11.72 8.18
C LEU A 22 -8.39 -11.24 7.51
N PHE A 23 -8.27 -10.58 6.36
CA PHE A 23 -9.37 -9.87 5.70
C PHE A 23 -9.76 -10.46 4.34
N GLY A 24 -9.26 -11.65 4.02
CA GLY A 24 -9.66 -12.40 2.83
C GLY A 24 -11.13 -12.87 2.87
N PRO A 25 -11.67 -13.34 1.73
CA PRO A 25 -13.05 -13.81 1.63
C PRO A 25 -13.36 -14.89 2.69
N GLY A 26 -14.43 -14.69 3.46
CA GLY A 26 -14.86 -15.62 4.52
C GLY A 26 -14.11 -15.50 5.86
N ARG A 27 -13.23 -14.50 6.03
CA ARG A 27 -12.57 -14.21 7.31
C ARG A 27 -13.20 -12.99 8.00
N ILE A 28 -12.41 -12.21 8.74
CA ILE A 28 -12.89 -11.10 9.57
C ILE A 28 -13.29 -9.95 8.64
N GLN A 29 -14.57 -9.59 8.63
CA GLN A 29 -15.11 -8.47 7.87
C GLN A 29 -15.78 -7.49 8.83
N PRO A 30 -15.01 -6.55 9.41
CA PRO A 30 -15.59 -5.56 10.30
C PRO A 30 -16.65 -4.77 9.53
N PHE A 31 -17.86 -4.66 10.10
CA PHE A 31 -19.00 -3.99 9.48
C PHE A 31 -19.41 -4.54 8.09
N GLY A 32 -19.03 -5.79 7.77
CA GLY A 32 -19.32 -6.42 6.49
C GLY A 32 -18.45 -5.94 5.32
N ALA A 33 -17.37 -5.18 5.58
CA ALA A 33 -16.43 -4.71 4.56
C ALA A 33 -15.02 -5.27 4.82
N SER A 34 -14.28 -5.57 3.75
CA SER A 34 -12.86 -5.89 3.84
C SER A 34 -12.02 -4.60 3.79
N PRO A 35 -11.22 -4.27 4.82
CA PRO A 35 -10.39 -3.08 4.82
C PRO A 35 -9.27 -3.14 3.77
N ALA A 36 -9.07 -2.06 3.02
CA ALA A 36 -7.95 -1.91 2.09
C ALA A 36 -6.65 -1.51 2.82
N LEU A 37 -6.19 -2.37 3.74
CA LEU A 37 -5.03 -2.10 4.61
C LEU A 37 -3.76 -1.73 3.87
N VAL A 38 -3.46 -2.38 2.75
CA VAL A 38 -2.26 -2.09 1.95
C VAL A 38 -2.34 -0.66 1.42
N MET A 39 -3.49 -0.26 0.87
CA MET A 39 -3.72 1.10 0.39
C MET A 39 -3.57 2.13 1.52
N LEU A 40 -4.21 1.90 2.66
CA LEU A 40 -4.12 2.81 3.82
C LEU A 40 -2.68 2.95 4.30
N THR A 41 -1.92 1.86 4.30
CA THR A 41 -0.52 1.85 4.70
C THR A 41 0.33 2.62 3.70
N VAL A 42 0.14 2.42 2.40
CA VAL A 42 0.83 3.17 1.33
C VAL A 42 0.57 4.68 1.49
N ILE A 43 -0.68 5.10 1.70
CA ILE A 43 -1.01 6.51 1.94
C ILE A 43 -0.27 7.02 3.18
N ALA A 44 -0.30 6.27 4.28
CA ALA A 44 0.34 6.69 5.52
C ALA A 44 1.86 6.88 5.38
N VAL A 45 2.56 5.93 4.75
CA VAL A 45 4.02 5.97 4.62
C VAL A 45 4.49 6.93 3.53
N ALA A 46 3.76 7.06 2.41
CA ALA A 46 4.15 7.92 1.29
C ALA A 46 4.29 9.39 1.70
N ARG A 47 3.51 9.86 2.68
CA ARG A 47 3.63 11.22 3.23
C ARG A 47 4.99 11.53 3.83
N TYR A 48 5.71 10.52 4.32
CA TYR A 48 6.99 10.70 5.04
C TYR A 48 8.23 10.30 4.22
N LEU A 49 8.02 9.97 2.94
CA LEU A 49 9.07 9.58 2.00
C LEU A 49 9.28 10.66 0.95
N ASP A 50 10.48 10.71 0.38
CA ASP A 50 10.72 11.48 -0.84
C ASP A 50 9.92 10.85 -2.00
N ASP A 51 9.72 11.64 -3.06
CA ASP A 51 8.77 11.34 -4.13
C ASP A 51 9.04 10.00 -4.82
N GLU A 52 10.27 9.77 -5.28
CA GLU A 52 10.65 8.52 -5.96
C GLU A 52 10.49 7.28 -5.06
N PRO A 53 11.03 7.24 -3.83
CA PRO A 53 10.79 6.13 -2.91
C PRO A 53 9.31 5.88 -2.59
N ALA A 54 8.49 6.92 -2.48
CA ALA A 54 7.06 6.76 -2.23
C ALA A 54 6.37 6.02 -3.38
N LEU A 55 6.69 6.38 -4.63
CA LEU A 55 6.16 5.70 -5.81
C LEU A 55 6.61 4.24 -5.90
N LEU A 56 7.88 3.97 -5.60
CA LEU A 56 8.42 2.61 -5.56
C LEU A 56 7.76 1.75 -4.48
N VAL A 57 7.47 2.31 -3.31
CA VAL A 57 6.75 1.63 -2.24
C VAL A 57 5.31 1.31 -2.67
N GLY A 58 4.61 2.27 -3.31
CA GLY A 58 3.27 2.04 -3.86
C GLY A 58 3.25 0.93 -4.91
N PHE A 59 4.17 1.00 -5.88
CA PHE A 59 4.33 -0.03 -6.92
C PHE A 59 4.60 -1.41 -6.32
N THR A 60 5.57 -1.50 -5.42
CA THR A 60 5.99 -2.77 -4.82
C THR A 60 4.87 -3.37 -3.97
N GLY A 61 4.16 -2.55 -3.17
CA GLY A 61 3.01 -2.99 -2.40
C GLY A 61 1.89 -3.53 -3.29
N GLY A 62 1.61 -2.85 -4.40
CA GLY A 62 0.58 -3.27 -5.34
C GLY A 62 0.96 -4.55 -6.09
N LEU A 63 2.21 -4.67 -6.51
CA LEU A 63 2.72 -5.87 -7.15
C LEU A 63 2.65 -7.10 -6.21
N LEU A 64 3.01 -6.93 -4.94
CA LEU A 64 2.86 -7.98 -3.94
C LEU A 64 1.39 -8.38 -3.74
N GLN A 65 0.47 -7.41 -3.78
CA GLN A 65 -0.95 -7.68 -3.69
C GLN A 65 -1.48 -8.43 -4.93
N ASP A 66 -1.03 -8.07 -6.13
CA ASP A 66 -1.38 -8.78 -7.37
C ASP A 66 -0.90 -10.24 -7.30
N LEU A 67 0.35 -10.47 -6.87
CA LEU A 67 0.96 -11.79 -6.75
C LEU A 67 0.27 -12.69 -5.71
N LEU A 68 -0.16 -12.14 -4.58
CA LEU A 68 -0.75 -12.90 -3.48
C LEU A 68 -2.28 -13.00 -3.55
N GLY A 69 -2.94 -12.05 -4.21
CA GLY A 69 -4.40 -11.93 -4.28
C GLY A 69 -5.06 -12.66 -5.44
N GLY A 70 -4.28 -13.27 -6.35
CA GLY A 70 -4.79 -13.98 -7.54
C GLY A 70 -5.48 -13.06 -8.56
N GLN A 71 -5.21 -11.74 -8.49
CA GLN A 71 -5.75 -10.74 -9.41
C GLN A 71 -4.86 -10.63 -10.66
N PRO A 72 -5.33 -9.96 -11.74
CA PRO A 72 -4.48 -9.68 -12.89
C PRO A 72 -3.21 -8.93 -12.48
N LEU A 73 -2.06 -9.51 -12.83
CA LEU A 73 -0.74 -8.93 -12.57
C LEU A 73 -0.65 -7.49 -13.10
N GLY A 74 -0.31 -6.55 -12.22
CA GLY A 74 -0.08 -5.15 -12.56
C GLY A 74 -1.25 -4.22 -12.27
N LEU A 75 -2.45 -4.74 -11.98
CA LEU A 75 -3.61 -3.89 -11.66
C LEU A 75 -3.39 -3.11 -10.36
N TRP A 76 -3.12 -3.81 -9.26
CA TRP A 76 -2.87 -3.14 -7.97
C TRP A 76 -1.54 -2.44 -7.95
N ALA A 77 -0.52 -2.93 -8.66
CA ALA A 77 0.72 -2.20 -8.87
C ALA A 77 0.46 -0.79 -9.42
N LEU A 78 -0.30 -0.69 -10.51
CA LEU A 78 -0.66 0.60 -11.11
C LEU A 78 -1.50 1.46 -10.15
N VAL A 79 -2.56 0.88 -9.57
CA VAL A 79 -3.46 1.60 -8.66
C VAL A 79 -2.71 2.18 -7.47
N LEU A 80 -1.86 1.40 -6.81
CA LEU A 80 -1.14 1.87 -5.62
C LEU A 80 0.00 2.82 -5.96
N THR A 81 0.62 2.73 -7.14
CA THR A 81 1.52 3.78 -7.64
C THR A 81 0.79 5.10 -7.84
N VAL A 82 -0.40 5.08 -8.45
CA VAL A 82 -1.22 6.30 -8.63
C VAL A 82 -1.63 6.87 -7.28
N VAL A 83 -2.04 6.03 -6.32
CA VAL A 83 -2.37 6.47 -4.96
C VAL A 83 -1.17 7.11 -4.26
N ALA A 84 0.02 6.50 -4.36
CA ALA A 84 1.24 7.08 -3.81
C ALA A 84 1.58 8.43 -4.47
N TYR A 85 1.45 8.52 -5.80
CA TYR A 85 1.64 9.76 -6.54
C TYR A 85 0.70 10.87 -6.05
N VAL A 86 -0.61 10.60 -6.00
CA VAL A 86 -1.61 11.58 -5.53
C VAL A 86 -1.33 11.98 -4.08
N THR A 87 -0.93 11.04 -3.23
CA THR A 87 -0.60 11.32 -1.83
C THR A 87 0.56 12.31 -1.74
N VAL A 88 1.66 12.07 -2.46
CA VAL A 88 2.81 12.96 -2.48
C VAL A 88 2.46 14.31 -3.11
N ALA A 89 1.73 14.31 -4.23
CA ALA A 89 1.34 15.53 -4.93
C ALA A 89 0.38 16.44 -4.13
N THR A 90 -0.31 15.90 -3.13
CA THR A 90 -1.29 16.63 -2.33
C THR A 90 -0.85 16.91 -0.90
N ARG A 91 0.25 16.30 -0.41
CA ARG A 91 0.66 16.42 1.00
C ARG A 91 0.88 17.86 1.43
N ASP A 92 1.53 18.67 0.59
CA ASP A 92 1.87 20.07 0.88
C ASP A 92 0.64 20.99 0.97
N ARG A 93 -0.53 20.53 0.50
CA ARG A 93 -1.78 21.30 0.58
C ARG A 93 -2.46 21.20 1.95
N PHE A 94 -2.11 20.20 2.73
CA PHE A 94 -2.77 19.88 4.01
C PHE A 94 -1.86 20.09 5.23
N GLU A 95 -0.63 20.56 5.01
CA GLU A 95 0.31 21.01 6.04
C GLU A 95 0.28 22.55 6.16
#